data_AF-A0A954MRQ8-F1
#
_entry.id   AF-A0A954MRQ8-F1
#
_cell.length_a   1.000
_cell.length_b   1.000
_cell.length_c   1.000
_cell.angle_alpha   90.00
_cell.angle_beta   90.00
_cell.angle_gamma   90.00
#
_symmetry.space_group_name_H-M   'P 1'
#
loop_
_entity.id
_entity.type
_entity.pdbx_description
1 polymer ?
#
loop_
_entity_poly.entity_id
_entity_poly.type
_entity_poly.pdbx_seq_one_letter_code
_entity_poly.pdbx_strand_id
1 'polypeptide(L)'
;ITDTSLMGLAAGHVLIEDTAVLTNGRITNGVIIEQDIDDFTSIAIRDNKFNLLLDKDHATFRTAFAVAEVINRDAFYELDSDPQSTQGTRGKVLARAVNAGVIQVQIPEQYQSDPIEFISIVLNVGIDYPHTEARVVLNPRNGTIVVTGEVEVSPIIIAHKNLSINVGNPGLGDTGGEGFVPLMEKSRNAPHSLTELIEALNQLRVPAADKIDIIKELKRTGKLHAVVITE
;
A
#
# COMPACT_ATOMS: atom_id res chain seq x y z
N ILE A 1 20.36 -16.62 -7.13
CA ILE A 1 20.96 -15.29 -6.86
C ILE A 1 22.47 -15.51 -6.94
N THR A 2 23.05 -15.27 -8.10
CA THR A 2 24.50 -15.36 -8.31
C THR A 2 24.93 -13.99 -8.83
N ASP A 3 24.76 -12.99 -7.98
CA ASP A 3 25.49 -11.75 -8.13
C ASP A 3 26.90 -12.02 -7.61
N THR A 4 27.90 -11.89 -8.49
CA THR A 4 29.31 -12.18 -8.18
C THR A 4 30.08 -10.87 -7.95
N SER A 5 29.38 -9.75 -7.78
CA SER A 5 30.01 -8.49 -7.41
C SER A 5 30.53 -8.57 -5.97
N LEU A 6 31.82 -8.34 -5.81
CA LEU A 6 32.46 -8.23 -4.49
C LEU A 6 32.05 -6.87 -3.90
N MET A 7 31.01 -6.85 -3.07
CA MET A 7 30.51 -5.61 -2.46
C MET A 7 31.37 -5.13 -1.29
N GLY A 8 32.16 -6.01 -0.69
CA GLY A 8 33.06 -5.68 0.41
C GLY A 8 33.80 -6.88 0.96
N LEU A 9 34.88 -6.61 1.69
CA LEU A 9 35.71 -7.61 2.35
C LEU A 9 35.50 -7.51 3.86
N ALA A 10 35.09 -8.62 4.47
CA ALA A 10 35.10 -8.76 5.93
C ALA A 10 36.39 -9.46 6.36
N ALA A 11 37.07 -8.93 7.37
CA ALA A 11 38.34 -9.47 7.87
C ALA A 11 38.33 -9.61 9.40
N GLY A 12 39.04 -10.61 9.92
CA GLY A 12 39.21 -10.82 11.36
C GLY A 12 38.63 -12.14 11.88
N HIS A 13 38.80 -12.38 13.17
CA HIS A 13 38.26 -13.58 13.82
C HIS A 13 36.75 -13.44 14.03
N VAL A 14 36.00 -14.52 13.81
CA VAL A 14 34.59 -14.61 14.19
C VAL A 14 34.54 -14.89 15.69
N LEU A 15 34.15 -13.89 16.47
CA LEU A 15 33.92 -14.01 17.90
C LEU A 15 32.48 -14.49 18.12
N ILE A 16 32.31 -15.64 18.75
CA ILE A 16 31.01 -16.09 19.25
C ILE A 16 30.86 -15.50 20.65
N GLU A 17 29.99 -14.50 20.80
CA GLU A 17 29.81 -13.79 22.07
C GLU A 17 29.10 -14.67 23.12
N ASP A 18 28.24 -15.59 22.68
CA ASP A 18 27.53 -16.55 23.54
C ASP A 18 27.63 -17.97 22.99
N THR A 19 28.36 -18.84 23.71
CA THR A 19 28.53 -20.25 23.36
C THR A 19 27.25 -21.09 23.44
N ALA A 20 26.18 -20.58 24.06
CA ALA A 20 24.87 -21.23 24.07
C ALA A 20 24.07 -20.98 22.77
N VAL A 21 24.44 -19.95 21.98
CA VAL A 21 23.78 -19.59 20.72
C VAL A 21 24.81 -19.52 19.60
N LEU A 22 25.20 -20.69 19.09
CA LEU A 22 26.24 -20.84 18.06
C LEU A 22 25.87 -20.23 16.69
N THR A 23 24.63 -19.77 16.51
CA THR A 23 24.16 -19.16 15.25
C THR A 23 24.49 -17.68 15.13
N ASN A 24 24.98 -17.05 16.19
CA ASN A 24 25.32 -15.62 16.21
C ASN A 24 26.82 -15.44 16.44
N GLY A 25 27.48 -14.65 15.59
CA GLY A 25 28.89 -14.34 15.72
C GLY A 25 29.20 -12.96 15.16
N ARG A 26 30.22 -12.28 15.72
CA ARG A 26 30.65 -10.94 15.33
C ARG A 26 32.07 -10.99 14.74
N ILE A 27 32.28 -10.30 13.63
CA ILE A 27 33.60 -10.14 13.01
C ILE A 27 34.27 -8.90 13.60
N THR A 28 35.45 -9.06 14.21
CA THR A 28 36.08 -8.01 15.04
C THR A 28 36.49 -6.75 14.26
N ASN A 29 36.89 -6.88 12.99
CA ASN A 29 37.28 -5.71 12.17
C ASN A 29 36.16 -5.23 11.24
N GLY A 30 34.95 -5.77 11.39
CA GLY A 30 33.81 -5.39 10.57
C GLY A 30 33.96 -5.74 9.09
N VAL A 31 33.20 -5.03 8.26
CA VAL A 31 33.24 -5.12 6.79
C VAL A 31 33.77 -3.81 6.24
N ILE A 32 34.71 -3.89 5.30
CA ILE A 32 35.12 -2.77 4.46
C ILE A 32 34.35 -2.89 3.16
N ILE A 33 33.53 -1.89 2.87
CA ILE A 33 32.81 -1.80 1.61
C ILE A 33 33.81 -1.31 0.55
N GLU A 34 34.08 -2.12 -0.47
CA GLU A 34 35.03 -1.76 -1.55
C GLU A 34 34.34 -1.08 -2.73
N GLN A 35 33.02 -1.24 -2.85
CA GLN A 35 32.21 -0.63 -3.90
C GLN A 35 31.08 0.16 -3.27
N ASP A 36 30.98 1.44 -3.60
CA ASP A 36 29.87 2.27 -3.16
C ASP A 36 28.55 1.67 -3.64
N ILE A 37 27.59 1.58 -2.73
CA ILE A 37 26.22 1.11 -3.01
C ILE A 37 25.42 2.31 -3.53
N ASP A 38 25.93 2.97 -4.57
CA ASP A 38 25.36 4.21 -5.13
C ASP A 38 24.33 3.96 -6.23
N ASP A 39 24.03 2.70 -6.53
CA ASP A 39 23.00 2.28 -7.51
C ASP A 39 21.57 2.67 -7.09
N PHE A 40 21.39 3.32 -5.93
CA PHE A 40 20.11 3.88 -5.49
C PHE A 40 19.87 5.33 -5.93
N THR A 41 20.92 6.07 -6.34
CA THR A 41 20.81 7.49 -6.73
C THR A 41 21.07 7.76 -8.21
N SER A 42 21.89 6.94 -8.87
CA SER A 42 21.93 6.93 -10.32
C SER A 42 20.88 5.95 -10.82
N ILE A 43 19.96 6.41 -11.65
CA ILE A 43 19.14 5.51 -12.46
C ILE A 43 20.10 4.70 -13.34
N ALA A 44 20.54 3.55 -12.86
CA ALA A 44 21.50 2.71 -13.55
C ALA A 44 20.79 2.08 -14.74
N ILE A 45 20.99 2.66 -15.92
CA ILE A 45 20.46 2.12 -17.16
C ILE A 45 21.32 0.93 -17.55
N ARG A 46 20.78 -0.28 -17.40
CA ARG A 46 21.44 -1.53 -17.81
C ARG A 46 20.51 -2.25 -18.78
N ASP A 47 21.05 -2.72 -19.90
CA ASP A 47 20.29 -3.45 -20.93
C ASP A 47 19.03 -2.69 -21.42
N ASN A 48 19.15 -1.37 -21.59
CA ASN A 48 18.04 -0.47 -21.94
C ASN A 48 16.86 -0.56 -20.96
N LYS A 49 17.12 -0.87 -19.69
CA LYS A 49 16.16 -0.88 -18.61
C LYS A 49 16.65 -0.02 -17.46
N PHE A 50 15.70 0.52 -16.72
CA PHE A 50 15.98 1.14 -15.43
C PHE A 50 15.04 0.62 -14.36
N ASN A 51 15.43 0.81 -13.11
CA ASN A 51 14.61 0.46 -11.95
C ASN A 51 14.06 1.74 -11.32
N LEU A 52 12.75 1.76 -11.11
CA LEU A 52 12.06 2.73 -10.29
C LEU A 52 11.88 2.13 -8.89
N LEU A 53 12.26 2.90 -7.87
CA LEU A 53 12.14 2.53 -6.48
C LEU A 53 10.96 3.25 -5.85
N LEU A 54 10.08 2.51 -5.20
CA LEU A 54 9.00 3.08 -4.41
C LEU A 54 9.48 3.38 -3.01
N ASP A 55 8.97 4.47 -2.44
CA ASP A 55 9.19 4.79 -1.04
C ASP A 55 8.71 3.61 -0.17
N LYS A 56 9.52 3.27 0.84
CA LYS A 56 9.25 2.14 1.76
C LYS A 56 7.87 2.23 2.43
N ASP A 57 7.36 3.43 2.69
CA ASP A 57 6.11 3.66 3.40
C ASP A 57 4.90 3.45 2.47
N HIS A 58 5.13 3.35 1.16
CA HIS A 58 4.12 3.11 0.12
C HIS A 58 4.39 1.85 -0.72
N ALA A 59 5.50 1.15 -0.46
CA ALA A 59 5.94 -0.04 -1.17
C ALA A 59 5.05 -1.26 -0.83
N THR A 60 3.96 -1.42 -1.57
CA THR A 60 3.11 -2.62 -1.52
C THR A 60 3.03 -3.29 -2.88
N PHE A 61 2.74 -4.59 -2.92
CA PHE A 61 2.55 -5.30 -4.19
C PHE A 61 1.44 -4.67 -5.05
N ARG A 62 0.37 -4.16 -4.42
CA ARG A 62 -0.74 -3.49 -5.12
C ARG A 62 -0.30 -2.15 -5.69
N THR A 63 0.41 -1.33 -4.91
CA THR A 63 0.96 -0.05 -5.37
C THR A 63 1.94 -0.27 -6.53
N ALA A 64 2.90 -1.19 -6.37
CA ALA A 64 3.88 -1.48 -7.41
C ALA A 64 3.22 -1.96 -8.72
N PHE A 65 2.20 -2.82 -8.60
CA PHE A 65 1.41 -3.27 -9.75
C PHE A 65 0.66 -2.11 -10.42
N ALA A 66 -0.05 -1.30 -9.63
CA ALA A 66 -0.81 -0.16 -10.14
C ALA A 66 0.11 0.85 -10.84
N VAL A 67 1.26 1.19 -10.25
CA VAL A 67 2.22 2.10 -10.88
C VAL A 67 2.74 1.54 -12.21
N ALA A 68 3.10 0.26 -12.26
CA ALA A 68 3.51 -0.37 -13.51
C ALA A 68 2.40 -0.33 -14.58
N GLU A 69 1.13 -0.54 -14.18
CA GLU A 69 -0.02 -0.46 -15.07
C GLU A 69 -0.24 0.97 -15.61
N VAL A 70 -0.17 1.99 -14.75
CA VAL A 70 -0.31 3.38 -15.16
C VAL A 70 0.83 3.79 -16.09
N ILE A 71 2.08 3.41 -15.82
CA ILE A 71 3.21 3.66 -16.73
C ILE A 71 2.96 3.00 -18.09
N ASN A 72 2.53 1.74 -18.11
CA ASN A 72 2.22 1.04 -19.36
C ASN A 72 1.08 1.69 -20.14
N ARG A 73 0.11 2.31 -19.46
CA ARG A 73 -1.01 3.01 -20.08
C ARG A 73 -0.59 4.38 -20.64
N ASP A 74 0.12 5.16 -19.83
CA ASP A 74 0.38 6.57 -20.13
C ASP A 74 1.59 6.75 -21.05
N ALA A 75 2.68 5.99 -20.83
CA ALA A 75 3.84 6.02 -21.71
C ALA A 75 3.54 5.45 -23.11
N PHE A 76 2.48 4.63 -23.24
CA PHE A 76 2.04 4.09 -24.53
C PHE A 76 1.46 5.15 -25.47
N TYR A 77 0.83 6.21 -24.93
CA TYR A 77 0.24 7.27 -25.76
C TYR A 77 1.28 8.09 -26.53
N GLU A 78 2.53 8.17 -26.05
CA GLU A 78 3.61 8.88 -26.75
C GLU A 78 4.34 8.01 -27.78
N LEU A 79 4.21 6.68 -27.68
CA LEU A 79 4.90 5.71 -28.54
C LEU A 79 4.11 5.32 -29.80
N ASP A 80 2.80 5.53 -29.83
CA ASP A 80 1.93 5.11 -30.93
C ASP A 80 1.16 6.31 -31.50
N SER A 81 1.85 7.12 -32.32
CA SER A 81 1.26 8.25 -33.05
C SER A 81 0.67 7.85 -34.42
N ASP A 82 0.60 6.55 -34.74
CA ASP A 82 -0.02 6.04 -35.98
C ASP A 82 -1.42 5.43 -35.71
N PRO A 83 -2.51 6.17 -35.97
CA PRO A 83 -3.88 5.69 -35.74
C PRO A 83 -4.33 4.55 -36.67
N GLN A 84 -3.52 4.13 -37.66
CA GLN A 84 -3.88 3.04 -38.59
C GLN A 84 -3.17 1.69 -38.34
N SER A 85 -2.29 1.59 -37.35
CA SER A 85 -1.64 0.32 -36.97
C SER A 85 -2.67 -0.62 -36.30
N THR A 86 -3.41 -1.34 -37.14
CA THR A 86 -4.50 -2.25 -36.74
C THR A 86 -3.97 -3.63 -36.32
N GLN A 87 -2.65 -3.88 -36.40
CA GLN A 87 -2.02 -5.11 -35.93
C GLN A 87 -0.60 -4.84 -35.45
N GLY A 88 -0.35 -4.83 -34.13
CA GLY A 88 1.05 -4.91 -33.67
C GLY A 88 1.33 -4.65 -32.19
N THR A 89 0.98 -3.47 -31.66
CA THR A 89 1.69 -3.00 -30.45
C THR A 89 0.82 -2.85 -29.21
N ARG A 90 -0.42 -3.38 -29.23
CA ARG A 90 -1.33 -3.47 -28.06
C ARG A 90 -0.82 -4.37 -26.90
N GLY A 91 0.48 -4.63 -26.81
CA GLY A 91 1.05 -5.62 -25.88
C GLY A 91 2.53 -5.46 -25.52
N LYS A 92 3.20 -4.34 -25.85
CA LYS A 92 4.59 -4.14 -25.39
C LYS A 92 4.57 -3.58 -23.97
N VAL A 93 4.70 -4.47 -22.99
CA VAL A 93 4.81 -4.12 -21.56
C VAL A 93 6.16 -3.43 -21.33
N LEU A 94 6.13 -2.14 -21.02
CA LEU A 94 7.31 -1.33 -20.72
C LEU A 94 7.70 -1.45 -19.25
N ALA A 95 6.73 -1.40 -18.33
CA ALA A 95 6.95 -1.46 -16.90
C ALA A 95 6.43 -2.76 -16.30
N ARG A 96 7.22 -3.37 -15.39
CA ARG A 96 6.85 -4.57 -14.64
C ARG A 96 7.28 -4.44 -13.19
N ALA A 97 6.36 -4.65 -12.27
CA ALA A 97 6.67 -4.78 -10.85
C ALA A 97 7.51 -6.04 -10.61
N VAL A 98 8.71 -5.88 -10.05
CA VAL A 98 9.60 -6.98 -9.67
C VAL A 98 9.29 -7.46 -8.26
N ASN A 99 9.02 -6.51 -7.36
CA ASN A 99 8.58 -6.74 -5.98
C ASN A 99 7.77 -5.53 -5.48
N ALA A 100 7.42 -5.51 -4.20
CA ALA A 100 6.61 -4.43 -3.60
C ALA A 100 7.25 -3.03 -3.65
N GLY A 101 8.58 -2.92 -3.81
CA GLY A 101 9.31 -1.65 -3.81
C GLY A 101 10.10 -1.37 -5.09
N VAL A 102 10.16 -2.29 -6.05
CA VAL A 102 10.98 -2.18 -7.25
C VAL A 102 10.15 -2.46 -8.49
N ILE A 103 10.15 -1.51 -9.41
CA ILE A 103 9.50 -1.61 -10.73
C ILE A 103 10.60 -1.49 -11.78
N GLN A 104 10.70 -2.48 -12.67
CA GLN A 104 11.64 -2.44 -13.78
C GLN A 104 10.94 -1.90 -15.02
N VAL A 105 11.53 -0.90 -15.66
CA VAL A 105 10.99 -0.22 -16.84
C VAL A 105 11.97 -0.37 -18.01
N GLN A 106 11.47 -0.81 -19.16
CA GLN A 106 12.18 -0.92 -20.42
C GLN A 106 12.11 0.41 -21.17
N ILE A 107 13.26 0.91 -21.61
CA ILE A 107 13.38 2.09 -22.45
C ILE A 107 13.09 1.69 -23.91
N PRO A 108 12.11 2.33 -24.56
CA PRO A 108 11.81 2.11 -25.98
C PRO A 108 12.97 2.52 -26.89
N GLU A 109 13.06 1.91 -28.07
CA GLU A 109 14.13 2.19 -29.05
C GLU A 109 14.27 3.66 -29.42
N GLN A 110 13.15 4.39 -29.54
CA GLN A 110 13.15 5.81 -29.89
C GLN A 110 13.81 6.72 -28.84
N TYR A 111 13.88 6.28 -27.58
CA TYR A 111 14.50 7.03 -26.48
C TYR A 111 15.84 6.43 -26.04
N GLN A 112 16.41 5.48 -26.79
CA GLN A 112 17.72 4.93 -26.43
C GLN A 112 18.86 5.94 -26.60
N SER A 113 18.69 6.93 -27.50
CA SER A 113 19.66 8.01 -27.68
C SER A 113 19.60 9.07 -26.58
N ASP A 114 18.44 9.28 -25.99
CA ASP A 114 18.25 10.14 -24.81
C ASP A 114 17.32 9.48 -23.78
N PRO A 115 17.86 8.60 -22.93
CA PRO A 115 17.07 7.92 -21.90
C PRO A 115 16.50 8.86 -20.84
N ILE A 116 17.11 10.03 -20.64
CA ILE A 116 16.70 10.98 -19.60
C ILE A 116 15.33 11.56 -19.95
N GLU A 117 15.09 11.84 -21.23
CA GLU A 117 13.78 12.27 -21.73
C GLU A 117 12.68 11.27 -21.35
N PHE A 118 12.87 9.98 -21.64
CA PHE A 118 11.89 8.95 -21.31
C PHE A 118 11.69 8.78 -19.80
N ILE A 119 12.76 8.83 -19.03
CA ILE A 119 12.67 8.79 -17.56
C ILE A 119 11.81 9.95 -17.05
N SER A 120 11.97 11.16 -17.61
CA SER A 120 11.18 12.32 -17.21
C SER A 120 9.68 12.15 -17.48
N ILE A 121 9.33 11.53 -18.61
CA ILE A 121 7.95 11.19 -18.98
C ILE A 121 7.37 10.21 -17.96
N VAL A 122 8.11 9.13 -17.65
CA VAL A 122 7.69 8.11 -16.69
C VAL A 122 7.52 8.69 -15.28
N LEU A 123 8.39 9.62 -14.85
CA LEU A 123 8.29 10.26 -13.55
C LEU A 123 7.18 11.31 -13.46
N ASN A 124 6.69 11.83 -14.60
CA ASN A 124 5.57 12.77 -14.65
C ASN A 124 4.20 12.06 -14.68
N VAL A 125 4.17 10.74 -14.71
CA VAL A 125 2.93 9.96 -14.68
C VAL A 125 2.20 10.19 -13.35
N GLY A 126 1.00 10.76 -13.44
CA GLY A 126 0.13 10.99 -12.30
C GLY A 126 -0.44 9.68 -11.75
N ILE A 127 -0.14 9.36 -10.48
CA ILE A 127 -0.72 8.22 -9.78
C ILE A 127 -1.76 8.79 -8.81
N ASP A 128 -3.05 8.67 -9.18
CA ASP A 128 -4.10 9.38 -8.45
C ASP A 128 -4.30 8.89 -7.01
N TYR A 129 -3.84 7.68 -6.65
CA TYR A 129 -3.98 7.17 -5.27
C TYR A 129 -2.91 6.12 -4.96
N PRO A 130 -1.75 6.47 -4.36
CA PRO A 130 -0.94 5.45 -3.69
C PRO A 130 -1.82 4.87 -2.59
N HIS A 131 -2.10 3.57 -2.69
CA HIS A 131 -2.98 2.88 -1.76
C HIS A 131 -2.35 2.99 -0.37
N THR A 132 -2.84 3.94 0.42
CA THR A 132 -2.30 4.21 1.75
C THR A 132 -2.81 3.10 2.65
N GLU A 133 -1.93 2.55 3.49
CA GLU A 133 -2.31 1.52 4.44
C GLU A 133 -3.51 2.01 5.26
N ALA A 134 -4.58 1.20 5.26
CA ALA A 134 -5.77 1.45 6.05
C ALA A 134 -5.41 1.48 7.54
N ARG A 135 -5.44 2.65 8.16
CA ARG A 135 -5.09 2.85 9.57
C ARG A 135 -6.17 3.61 10.31
N VAL A 136 -6.34 3.25 11.57
CA VAL A 136 -7.22 3.93 12.51
C VAL A 136 -6.44 4.23 13.78
N VAL A 137 -6.20 5.51 14.05
CA VAL A 137 -5.55 5.98 15.29
C VAL A 137 -6.64 6.41 16.26
N LEU A 138 -6.62 5.83 17.46
CA LEU A 138 -7.59 6.07 18.51
C LEU A 138 -6.88 6.71 19.70
N ASN A 139 -7.37 7.86 20.16
CA ASN A 139 -6.93 8.49 21.39
C ASN A 139 -8.10 8.54 22.40
N PRO A 140 -8.19 7.58 23.33
CA PRO A 140 -9.28 7.52 24.30
C PRO A 140 -9.29 8.70 25.28
N ARG A 141 -8.14 9.37 25.49
CA ARG A 141 -8.02 10.47 26.45
C ARG A 141 -8.74 11.73 25.98
N ASN A 142 -8.62 12.06 24.70
CA ASN A 142 -9.24 13.26 24.12
C ASN A 142 -10.39 12.96 23.14
N GLY A 143 -10.67 11.68 22.87
CA GLY A 143 -11.74 11.25 21.97
C GLY A 143 -11.42 11.42 20.48
N THR A 144 -10.15 11.59 20.11
CA THR A 144 -9.73 11.75 18.71
C THR A 144 -9.72 10.39 18.00
N ILE A 145 -10.31 10.36 16.81
CA ILE A 145 -10.31 9.21 15.90
C ILE A 145 -9.76 9.72 14.57
N VAL A 146 -8.62 9.19 14.13
CA VAL A 146 -8.02 9.50 12.82
C VAL A 146 -8.12 8.26 11.95
N VAL A 147 -8.72 8.41 10.76
CA VAL A 147 -8.88 7.35 9.77
C VAL A 147 -8.06 7.74 8.54
N THR A 148 -7.16 6.87 8.09
CA THR A 148 -6.34 7.09 6.89
C THR A 148 -6.38 5.86 5.98
N GLY A 149 -6.35 6.09 4.67
CA GLY A 149 -6.53 5.02 3.67
C GLY A 149 -7.98 4.51 3.61
N GLU A 150 -8.20 3.48 2.80
CA GLU A 150 -9.52 2.87 2.59
C GLU A 150 -9.81 1.85 3.69
N VAL A 151 -10.53 2.28 4.74
CA VAL A 151 -10.90 1.41 5.86
C VAL A 151 -12.26 0.76 5.60
N GLU A 152 -12.24 -0.54 5.32
CA GLU A 152 -13.43 -1.35 5.08
C GLU A 152 -13.92 -2.06 6.35
N VAL A 153 -15.25 -2.14 6.50
CA VAL A 153 -15.94 -2.86 7.56
C VAL A 153 -16.79 -3.98 6.95
N SER A 154 -16.55 -5.20 7.39
CA SER A 154 -17.35 -6.37 6.99
C SER A 154 -18.73 -6.35 7.65
N PRO A 155 -19.75 -7.00 7.06
CA PRO A 155 -21.09 -7.03 7.63
C PRO A 155 -21.13 -7.56 9.07
N ILE A 156 -21.76 -6.80 9.97
CA ILE A 156 -21.86 -7.11 11.41
C ILE A 156 -23.02 -6.36 12.05
N ILE A 157 -23.58 -6.95 13.11
CA ILE A 157 -24.53 -6.30 14.01
C ILE A 157 -23.85 -6.11 15.37
N ILE A 158 -23.90 -4.89 15.90
CA ILE A 158 -23.28 -4.52 17.17
C ILE A 158 -24.36 -3.96 18.10
N ALA A 159 -24.56 -4.61 19.24
CA ALA A 159 -25.33 -4.06 20.34
C ALA A 159 -24.35 -3.44 21.35
N HIS A 160 -24.41 -2.12 21.52
CA HIS A 160 -23.57 -1.39 22.47
C HIS A 160 -24.44 -0.43 23.28
N LYS A 161 -24.60 -0.72 24.58
CA LYS A 161 -25.49 0.00 25.50
C LYS A 161 -26.94 0.04 24.97
N ASN A 162 -27.45 1.22 24.61
CA ASN A 162 -28.78 1.45 24.05
C ASN A 162 -28.76 1.61 22.52
N LEU A 163 -27.65 1.29 21.86
CA LEU A 163 -27.49 1.37 20.41
C LEU A 163 -27.44 -0.03 19.81
N SER A 164 -28.21 -0.25 18.75
CA SER A 164 -28.10 -1.42 17.87
C SER A 164 -27.69 -0.92 16.49
N ILE A 165 -26.50 -1.31 16.05
CA ILE A 165 -25.88 -0.87 14.81
C ILE A 165 -25.84 -2.06 13.87
N ASN A 166 -26.35 -1.88 12.65
CA ASN A 166 -26.31 -2.91 11.61
C ASN A 166 -25.51 -2.38 10.42
N VAL A 167 -24.36 -3.00 10.17
CA VAL A 167 -23.51 -2.70 9.03
C VAL A 167 -23.69 -3.84 8.01
N GLY A 168 -24.22 -3.51 6.83
CA GLY A 168 -24.24 -4.41 5.68
C GLY A 168 -25.14 -5.65 5.74
N ASN A 169 -26.11 -5.70 6.65
CA ASN A 169 -27.11 -6.75 6.61
C ASN A 169 -28.54 -6.24 6.85
N PRO A 170 -29.20 -5.64 5.85
CA PRO A 170 -30.54 -5.08 6.00
C PRO A 170 -31.64 -6.10 6.33
N GLY A 171 -31.35 -7.42 6.35
CA GLY A 171 -32.32 -8.48 6.62
C GLY A 171 -32.43 -8.93 8.09
N LEU A 172 -31.55 -8.48 8.99
CA LEU A 172 -31.48 -8.96 10.39
C LEU A 172 -31.74 -7.87 11.44
N GLY A 173 -32.53 -6.85 11.08
CA GLY A 173 -32.91 -5.76 11.98
C GLY A 173 -34.32 -5.19 11.77
N ASP A 174 -35.11 -5.76 10.85
CA ASP A 174 -36.47 -5.30 10.56
C ASP A 174 -37.52 -5.88 11.54
N THR A 175 -37.26 -5.73 12.84
CA THR A 175 -38.27 -5.94 13.88
C THR A 175 -38.64 -4.60 14.51
N GLY A 176 -39.27 -3.73 13.71
CA GLY A 176 -40.30 -2.77 14.12
C GLY A 176 -40.16 -1.98 15.43
N GLY A 177 -38.95 -1.69 15.90
CA GLY A 177 -38.69 -0.90 17.10
C GLY A 177 -38.26 0.53 16.75
N GLU A 178 -38.84 1.52 17.42
CA GLU A 178 -38.46 2.93 17.29
C GLU A 178 -36.95 3.13 17.50
N GLY A 179 -36.24 3.66 16.48
CA GLY A 179 -34.81 3.97 16.58
C GLY A 179 -33.94 3.57 15.38
N PHE A 180 -34.50 2.95 14.34
CA PHE A 180 -33.73 2.57 13.15
C PHE A 180 -33.66 3.71 12.12
N VAL A 181 -32.44 4.18 11.83
CA VAL A 181 -32.15 4.98 10.64
C VAL A 181 -31.60 4.01 9.58
N PRO A 182 -32.33 3.75 8.49
CA PRO A 182 -31.77 2.97 7.39
C PRO A 182 -30.67 3.79 6.71
N LEU A 183 -29.44 3.26 6.69
CA LEU A 183 -28.39 3.80 5.83
C LEU A 183 -28.70 3.38 4.39
N MET A 184 -28.60 4.33 3.46
CA MET A 184 -29.16 4.28 2.12
C MET A 184 -28.81 3.03 1.29
N GLU A 185 -29.67 2.82 0.30
CA GLU A 185 -29.74 1.83 -0.78
C GLU A 185 -28.48 1.78 -1.69
N LYS A 186 -27.28 1.67 -1.13
CA LYS A 186 -26.08 1.34 -1.89
C LYS A 186 -25.92 -0.17 -1.85
N SER A 187 -26.05 -0.79 -3.02
CA SER A 187 -25.78 -2.19 -3.39
C SER A 187 -25.53 -3.14 -2.22
N ARG A 188 -26.35 -4.19 -2.10
CA ARG A 188 -26.26 -5.26 -1.08
C ARG A 188 -24.88 -5.94 -0.95
N ASN A 189 -23.93 -5.60 -1.83
CA ASN A 189 -22.55 -6.11 -1.89
C ASN A 189 -21.46 -5.01 -1.86
N ALA A 190 -21.78 -3.74 -1.59
CA ALA A 190 -20.74 -2.71 -1.45
C ALA A 190 -20.04 -2.84 -0.08
N PRO A 191 -18.69 -2.80 -0.01
CA PRO A 191 -17.99 -2.72 1.28
C PRO A 191 -18.43 -1.44 1.99
N HIS A 192 -18.80 -1.56 3.26
CA HIS A 192 -19.17 -0.41 4.09
C HIS A 192 -17.90 0.24 4.61
N SER A 193 -17.78 1.57 4.46
CA SER A 193 -16.60 2.28 4.96
C SER A 193 -16.76 2.59 6.45
N LEU A 194 -15.64 2.59 7.19
CA LEU A 194 -15.66 3.06 8.58
C LEU A 194 -16.06 4.54 8.68
N THR A 195 -15.74 5.34 7.66
CA THR A 195 -16.10 6.76 7.58
C THR A 195 -17.63 6.94 7.62
N GLU A 196 -18.38 6.18 6.81
CA GLU A 196 -19.84 6.20 6.81
C GLU A 196 -20.42 5.80 8.17
N LEU A 197 -19.83 4.79 8.84
CA LEU A 197 -20.25 4.39 10.18
C LEU A 197 -20.00 5.53 11.20
N ILE A 198 -18.84 6.17 11.18
CA ILE A 198 -18.51 7.28 12.08
C ILE A 198 -19.46 8.46 11.84
N GLU A 199 -19.79 8.77 10.58
CA GLU A 199 -20.76 9.81 10.22
C GLU A 199 -22.16 9.50 10.76
N ALA A 200 -22.64 8.27 10.62
CA ALA A 200 -23.92 7.85 11.20
C ALA A 200 -23.93 8.00 12.73
N LEU A 201 -22.85 7.58 13.40
CA LEU A 201 -22.71 7.74 14.86
C LEU A 201 -22.58 9.21 15.29
N ASN A 202 -21.99 10.06 14.46
CA ASN A 202 -21.95 11.51 14.68
C ASN A 202 -23.35 12.13 14.61
N GLN A 203 -24.17 11.73 13.63
CA GLN A 203 -25.56 12.18 13.51
C GLN A 203 -26.41 11.78 14.72
N LEU A 204 -26.19 10.58 15.26
CA LEU A 204 -26.83 10.07 16.47
C LEU A 204 -26.27 10.66 17.77
N ARG A 205 -25.31 11.60 17.69
CA ARG A 205 -24.65 12.25 18.85
C ARG A 205 -24.05 11.25 19.85
N VAL A 206 -23.54 10.13 19.35
CA VAL A 206 -22.88 9.11 20.18
C VAL A 206 -21.60 9.69 20.80
N PRO A 207 -21.33 9.50 22.11
CA PRO A 207 -20.09 9.95 22.74
C PRO A 207 -18.84 9.37 22.09
N ALA A 208 -17.73 10.11 22.12
CA ALA A 208 -16.46 9.66 21.51
C ALA A 208 -15.92 8.37 22.15
N ALA A 209 -16.06 8.20 23.47
CA ALA A 209 -15.68 6.96 24.16
C ALA A 209 -16.42 5.74 23.58
N ASP A 210 -17.71 5.87 23.35
CA ASP A 210 -18.56 4.78 22.83
C ASP A 210 -18.20 4.45 21.38
N LYS A 211 -17.87 5.46 20.55
CA LYS A 211 -17.36 5.23 19.19
C LYS A 211 -16.05 4.44 19.21
N ILE A 212 -15.13 4.79 20.11
CA ILE A 212 -13.84 4.10 20.26
C ILE A 212 -14.06 2.64 20.69
N ASP A 213 -14.97 2.39 21.63
CA ASP A 213 -15.30 1.04 22.08
C ASP A 213 -15.91 0.20 20.95
N ILE A 214 -16.81 0.77 20.15
CA ILE A 214 -17.37 0.11 18.96
C ILE A 214 -16.26 -0.24 17.95
N ILE A 215 -15.33 0.68 17.69
CA ILE A 215 -14.20 0.43 16.76
C ILE A 215 -13.26 -0.66 17.31
N LYS A 216 -13.01 -0.67 18.62
CA LYS A 216 -12.22 -1.74 19.27
C LYS A 216 -12.91 -3.10 19.14
N GLU A 217 -14.23 -3.17 19.28
CA GLU A 217 -15.00 -4.40 19.07
C GLU A 217 -14.97 -4.85 17.60
N LEU A 218 -15.07 -3.93 16.65
CA LEU A 218 -14.90 -4.23 15.22
C LEU A 218 -13.52 -4.82 14.91
N LYS A 219 -12.47 -4.28 15.55
CA LYS A 219 -11.11 -4.85 15.42
C LYS A 219 -11.00 -6.22 16.09
N ARG A 220 -11.54 -6.38 17.29
CA ARG A 220 -11.51 -7.63 18.07
C ARG A 220 -12.20 -8.78 17.35
N THR A 221 -13.28 -8.48 16.63
CA THR A 221 -14.05 -9.45 15.83
C THR A 221 -13.44 -9.72 14.45
N GLY A 222 -12.36 -9.02 14.07
CA GLY A 222 -11.73 -9.14 12.76
C GLY A 222 -12.60 -8.63 11.61
N LYS A 223 -13.62 -7.82 11.90
CA LYS A 223 -14.52 -7.22 10.90
C LYS A 223 -14.03 -5.86 10.40
N LEU A 224 -13.03 -5.28 11.07
CA LEU A 224 -12.33 -4.07 10.64
C LEU A 224 -11.06 -4.41 9.87
N HIS A 225 -11.01 -4.03 8.59
CA HIS A 225 -9.85 -4.22 7.72
C HIS A 225 -8.94 -3.00 7.76
N ALA A 226 -8.29 -2.80 8.92
CA ALA A 226 -7.29 -1.76 9.12
C ALA A 226 -6.32 -2.11 10.26
N VAL A 227 -5.16 -1.46 10.25
CA VAL A 227 -4.25 -1.42 11.40
C VAL A 227 -4.79 -0.41 12.41
N VAL A 228 -5.00 -0.85 13.65
CA VAL A 228 -5.51 0.01 14.72
C VAL A 228 -4.38 0.33 15.68
N ILE A 229 -4.17 1.61 15.93
CA ILE A 229 -3.15 2.13 16.85
C ILE A 229 -3.88 2.88 17.97
N THR A 230 -3.56 2.59 19.23
CA THR A 230 -4.15 3.29 20.38
C THR A 230 -3.06 4.05 21.12
N GLU A 231 -3.28 5.36 21.31
CA GLU A 231 -2.38 6.30 22.00
C GLU A 231 -2.92 6.77 23.36
#